data_AF-A0A0A2C2U7-F1
#
_entry.id   AF-A0A0A2C2U7-F1
#
_cell.length_a   1.000
_cell.length_b   1.000
_cell.length_c   1.000
_cell.angle_alpha   90.00
_cell.angle_beta   90.00
_cell.angle_gamma   90.00
#
_symmetry.space_group_name_H-M   'P 1'
#
loop_
_entity.id
_entity.type
_entity.pdbx_description
1 polymer ?
#
loop_
_entity_poly.entity_id
_entity_poly.type
_entity_poly.pdbx_seq_one_letter_code
_entity_poly.pdbx_strand_id
1 'polypeptide(L)'
;MAKKICILALITILFSLGSPWVNPAFASLPNGNRLKDPYAILRNSLPIDQKELRELQNKLEDTSEDLRGSRWSAISKATSRSQFLVSNKKNQILDSMPAENKENASNLLSKLKEELDELRQIANEKNKVSFLDVRRQSLKTIDDLESLLITKNFPYQIPSEYNNLPRLLGRANVEIKTSKGSMNAIIDGYNAPLTAGAFIDLSMKGFYDGLPINRAEEFFILQTGDPKGETIGYIDPDNNELRRVPLEIRTSSLEDTLYGETFEDVGLYTETPVLPFATLGTLGWAHSDTDLNDGSSQFFFFLYEAELNPAGRNLIDGRNAAFGYVIEGSEILNQLGVDDKIISITVLNGSENLKLKA
;
A
#
# COMPACT_ATOMS: atom_id res chain seq x y z
N MET A 1 27.82 -64.83 -18.16
CA MET A 1 27.91 -63.37 -18.31
C MET A 1 26.57 -62.73 -18.73
N ALA A 2 25.78 -63.37 -19.61
CA ALA A 2 24.48 -62.84 -20.08
C ALA A 2 23.39 -62.63 -19.01
N LYS A 3 23.26 -63.49 -17.98
CA LYS A 3 22.23 -63.34 -16.93
C LYS A 3 22.42 -62.11 -16.03
N LYS A 4 23.65 -61.61 -15.84
CA LYS A 4 23.91 -60.39 -15.04
C LYS A 4 23.58 -59.11 -15.81
N ILE A 5 23.66 -59.14 -17.14
CA ILE A 5 23.37 -57.99 -18.01
C ILE A 5 21.85 -57.76 -18.11
N CYS A 6 21.04 -58.82 -18.15
CA CYS A 6 19.58 -58.67 -18.16
C CYS A 6 19.01 -58.11 -16.85
N ILE A 7 19.60 -58.42 -15.70
CA ILE A 7 19.14 -57.88 -14.40
C ILE A 7 19.51 -56.39 -14.27
N LEU A 8 20.69 -55.99 -14.76
CA LEU A 8 21.09 -54.57 -14.79
C LEU A 8 20.19 -53.75 -15.71
N ALA A 9 19.84 -54.30 -16.89
CA ALA A 9 18.95 -53.66 -17.84
C ALA A 9 17.52 -53.48 -17.30
N LEU A 10 17.01 -54.46 -16.53
CA LEU A 10 15.70 -54.38 -15.90
C LEU A 10 15.65 -53.32 -14.78
N ILE A 11 16.73 -53.19 -14.00
CA ILE A 11 16.84 -52.18 -12.92
C ILE A 11 16.95 -50.76 -13.50
N THR A 12 17.64 -50.56 -14.63
CA THR A 12 17.70 -49.25 -15.30
C THR A 12 16.37 -48.83 -15.94
N ILE A 13 15.57 -49.79 -16.42
CA ILE A 13 14.22 -49.50 -16.96
C ILE A 13 13.24 -49.19 -15.81
N LEU A 14 13.34 -49.90 -14.68
CA LEU A 14 12.53 -49.61 -13.48
C LEU A 14 12.88 -48.28 -12.81
N PHE A 15 14.13 -47.81 -12.89
CA PHE A 15 14.50 -46.47 -12.39
C PHE A 15 14.00 -45.32 -13.29
N SER A 16 13.78 -45.55 -14.59
CA SER A 16 13.23 -44.54 -15.49
C SER A 16 11.71 -44.32 -15.35
N LEU A 17 11.00 -45.25 -14.71
CA LEU A 17 9.56 -45.18 -14.44
C LEU A 17 9.22 -44.67 -13.03
N GLY A 18 10.24 -44.49 -12.17
CA GLY A 18 10.12 -43.99 -10.80
C GLY A 18 10.55 -42.53 -10.63
N SER A 19 10.60 -41.75 -11.70
CA SER A 19 10.82 -40.30 -11.57
C SER A 19 9.64 -39.74 -10.78
N PRO A 20 9.86 -39.03 -9.64
CA PRO A 20 8.76 -38.33 -9.00
C PRO A 20 8.15 -37.45 -10.09
N TRP A 21 6.85 -37.62 -10.32
CA TRP A 21 6.07 -36.68 -11.11
C TRP A 21 6.21 -35.33 -10.42
N VAL A 22 7.24 -34.57 -10.80
CA VAL A 22 7.38 -33.19 -10.40
C VAL A 22 6.17 -32.52 -11.04
N ASN A 23 5.28 -31.99 -10.22
CA ASN A 23 4.15 -31.22 -10.73
C ASN A 23 4.73 -30.20 -11.73
N PRO A 24 4.15 -30.08 -12.94
CA PRO A 24 4.62 -29.12 -13.90
C PRO A 24 4.65 -27.74 -13.25
N ALA A 25 5.78 -27.05 -13.34
CA ALA A 25 5.86 -25.68 -12.87
C ALA A 25 4.91 -24.83 -13.73
N PHE A 26 3.81 -24.38 -13.12
CA PHE A 26 2.90 -23.43 -13.76
C PHE A 26 3.57 -22.05 -13.76
N ALA A 27 4.29 -21.76 -14.86
CA ALA A 27 4.68 -20.39 -15.17
C ALA A 27 3.47 -19.69 -15.81
N SER A 28 2.70 -18.97 -15.00
CA SER A 28 1.74 -17.98 -15.51
C SER A 28 2.41 -16.61 -15.44
N LEU A 29 2.20 -15.79 -16.47
CA LEU A 29 2.35 -14.35 -16.28
C LEU A 29 1.30 -13.94 -15.22
N PRO A 30 1.66 -13.08 -14.25
CA PRO A 30 0.67 -12.51 -13.36
C PRO A 30 -0.41 -11.83 -14.20
N ASN A 31 -1.67 -12.17 -13.97
CA ASN A 31 -2.78 -11.52 -14.65
C ASN A 31 -3.04 -10.17 -13.96
N GLY A 32 -3.11 -9.09 -14.76
CA GLY A 32 -3.46 -7.74 -14.28
C GLY A 32 -2.29 -6.77 -14.29
N ASN A 33 -2.60 -5.49 -14.48
CA ASN A 33 -1.61 -4.42 -14.37
C ASN A 33 -1.35 -4.12 -12.90
N ARG A 34 -0.08 -3.91 -12.52
CA ARG A 34 0.27 -3.49 -11.15
C ARG A 34 -0.33 -2.11 -10.88
N LEU A 35 -1.02 -1.97 -9.76
CA LEU A 35 -1.57 -0.71 -9.29
C LEU A 35 -0.43 0.20 -8.84
N LYS A 36 -0.15 1.27 -9.60
CA LYS A 36 0.95 2.22 -9.32
C LYS A 36 0.48 3.56 -8.76
N ASP A 37 -0.83 3.82 -8.76
CA ASP A 37 -1.39 5.08 -8.25
C ASP A 37 -1.50 5.00 -6.71
N PRO A 38 -0.79 5.86 -5.95
CA PRO A 38 -0.82 5.82 -4.49
C PRO A 38 -2.24 6.01 -3.94
N TYR A 39 -3.06 6.86 -4.58
CA TYR A 39 -4.44 7.06 -4.15
C TYR A 39 -5.29 5.80 -4.34
N ALA A 40 -5.05 5.04 -5.41
CA ALA A 40 -5.76 3.80 -5.66
C ALA A 40 -5.33 2.69 -4.68
N ILE A 41 -4.04 2.62 -4.36
CA ILE A 41 -3.52 1.70 -3.32
C ILE A 41 -4.20 2.01 -1.98
N LEU A 42 -4.22 3.29 -1.58
CA LEU A 42 -4.83 3.73 -0.34
C LEU A 42 -6.35 3.49 -0.31
N ARG A 43 -7.09 3.70 -1.40
CA ARG A 43 -8.52 3.32 -1.44
C ARG A 43 -8.69 1.83 -1.24
N ASN A 44 -7.94 1.01 -1.99
CA ASN A 44 -8.02 -0.45 -1.92
C ASN A 44 -7.61 -1.01 -0.55
N SER A 45 -6.76 -0.32 0.20
CA SER A 45 -6.35 -0.74 1.54
C SER A 45 -7.38 -0.41 2.63
N LEU A 46 -8.45 0.33 2.33
CA LEU A 46 -9.49 0.63 3.32
C LEU A 46 -10.19 -0.65 3.82
N PRO A 47 -10.39 -0.80 5.15
CA PRO A 47 -11.03 -1.96 5.76
C PRO A 47 -12.55 -1.87 5.64
N ILE A 48 -13.06 -1.92 4.41
CA ILE A 48 -14.49 -1.82 4.10
C ILE A 48 -14.96 -3.04 3.31
N ASP A 49 -16.21 -3.43 3.55
CA ASP A 49 -16.90 -4.49 2.80
C ASP A 49 -18.13 -3.91 2.08
N GLN A 50 -17.89 -3.26 0.94
CA GLN A 50 -18.94 -2.70 0.09
C GLN A 50 -18.61 -2.94 -1.39
N LYS A 51 -19.17 -4.03 -1.92
CA LYS A 51 -18.84 -4.55 -3.25
C LYS A 51 -19.15 -3.56 -4.37
N GLU A 52 -20.27 -2.83 -4.29
CA GLU A 52 -20.72 -1.93 -5.35
C GLU A 52 -19.83 -0.70 -5.51
N LEU A 53 -19.32 -0.13 -4.41
CA LEU A 53 -18.34 0.95 -4.38
C LEU A 53 -16.99 0.46 -4.93
N ARG A 54 -16.55 -0.75 -4.52
CA ARG A 54 -15.35 -1.37 -5.10
C ARG A 54 -15.48 -1.61 -6.61
N GLU A 55 -16.62 -2.10 -7.09
CA GLU A 55 -16.87 -2.25 -8.53
C GLU A 55 -16.80 -0.89 -9.25
N LEU A 56 -17.41 0.14 -8.66
CA LEU A 56 -17.43 1.49 -9.21
C LEU A 56 -16.03 2.11 -9.28
N GLN A 57 -15.26 2.01 -8.20
CA GLN A 57 -13.87 2.47 -8.12
C GLN A 57 -13.03 1.79 -9.19
N ASN A 58 -12.99 0.45 -9.19
CA ASN A 58 -12.19 -0.32 -10.14
C ASN A 58 -12.53 0.03 -11.58
N LYS A 59 -13.83 0.20 -11.90
CA LYS A 59 -14.26 0.58 -13.25
C LYS A 59 -13.74 1.93 -13.70
N LEU A 60 -13.66 2.91 -12.81
CA LEU A 60 -13.07 4.21 -13.12
C LEU A 60 -11.54 4.12 -13.14
N GLU A 61 -10.93 3.35 -12.25
CA GLU A 61 -9.47 3.17 -12.20
C GLU A 61 -8.94 2.52 -13.48
N ASP A 62 -9.61 1.47 -13.97
CA ASP A 62 -9.32 0.74 -15.21
C ASP A 62 -9.21 1.66 -16.45
N THR A 63 -9.94 2.78 -16.46
CA THR A 63 -9.91 3.73 -17.60
C THR A 63 -8.54 4.40 -17.81
N SER A 64 -7.62 4.35 -16.83
CA SER A 64 -6.26 4.88 -16.99
C SER A 64 -5.55 4.27 -18.20
N GLU A 65 -5.65 2.94 -18.35
CA GLU A 65 -5.05 2.21 -19.46
C GLU A 65 -5.69 2.56 -20.80
N ASP A 66 -7.01 2.63 -20.79
CA ASP A 66 -7.76 3.00 -21.98
C ASP A 66 -7.45 4.44 -22.40
N LEU A 67 -7.22 5.37 -21.47
CA LEU A 67 -6.78 6.73 -21.76
C LEU A 67 -5.36 6.80 -22.31
N ARG A 68 -4.45 5.92 -21.86
CA ARG A 68 -3.11 5.80 -22.46
C ARG A 68 -3.22 5.35 -23.91
N GLY A 69 -4.03 4.32 -24.16
CA GLY A 69 -4.30 3.79 -25.51
C GLY A 69 -5.31 4.58 -26.34
N SER A 70 -5.85 5.70 -25.83
CA SER A 70 -6.95 6.46 -26.46
C SER A 70 -8.16 5.61 -26.88
N ARG A 71 -8.49 4.57 -26.10
CA ARG A 71 -9.58 3.62 -26.34
C ARG A 71 -10.92 4.18 -25.89
N TRP A 72 -11.36 5.27 -26.51
CA TRP A 72 -12.56 6.02 -26.12
C TRP A 72 -13.85 5.20 -26.07
N SER A 73 -14.01 4.17 -26.91
CA SER A 73 -15.17 3.29 -26.82
C SER A 73 -15.21 2.48 -25.52
N ALA A 74 -14.05 2.05 -25.01
CA ALA A 74 -13.96 1.34 -23.72
C ALA A 74 -14.20 2.32 -22.57
N ILE A 75 -13.64 3.53 -22.65
CA ILE A 75 -13.86 4.62 -21.69
C ILE A 75 -15.35 4.97 -21.57
N SER A 76 -16.03 5.23 -22.70
CA SER A 76 -17.47 5.54 -22.70
C SER A 76 -18.33 4.38 -22.16
N LYS A 77 -17.91 3.13 -22.38
CA LYS A 77 -18.57 1.95 -21.80
C LYS A 77 -18.37 1.88 -20.29
N ALA A 78 -17.16 2.16 -19.81
CA ALA A 78 -16.84 2.19 -18.38
C ALA A 78 -17.64 3.29 -17.67
N THR A 79 -17.66 4.52 -18.19
CA THR A 79 -18.46 5.62 -17.60
C THR A 79 -19.95 5.33 -17.60
N SER A 80 -20.49 4.78 -18.68
CA SER A 80 -21.90 4.38 -18.75
C SER A 80 -22.24 3.28 -17.72
N ARG A 81 -21.32 2.34 -17.50
CA ARG A 81 -21.48 1.30 -16.48
C ARG A 81 -21.42 1.89 -15.07
N SER A 82 -20.51 2.82 -14.81
CA SER A 82 -20.42 3.54 -13.53
C SER A 82 -21.70 4.32 -13.21
N GLN A 83 -22.26 5.05 -14.18
CA GLN A 83 -23.56 5.72 -14.05
C GLN A 83 -24.69 4.75 -13.69
N PHE A 84 -24.71 3.59 -14.38
CA PHE A 84 -25.69 2.54 -14.10
C PHE A 84 -25.54 2.01 -12.67
N LEU A 85 -24.31 1.76 -12.21
CA LEU A 85 -24.05 1.28 -10.85
C LEU A 85 -24.57 2.29 -9.83
N VAL A 86 -24.15 3.56 -9.90
CA VAL A 86 -24.62 4.59 -8.95
C VAL A 86 -26.15 4.70 -8.95
N SER A 87 -26.79 4.67 -10.12
CA SER A 87 -28.25 4.81 -10.21
C SER A 87 -29.03 3.60 -9.68
N ASN A 88 -28.57 2.38 -9.98
CA ASN A 88 -29.32 1.16 -9.67
C ASN A 88 -28.90 0.51 -8.35
N LYS A 89 -27.73 0.88 -7.82
CA LYS A 89 -27.13 0.33 -6.61
C LYS A 89 -27.12 1.30 -5.44
N LYS A 90 -27.64 2.52 -5.63
CA LYS A 90 -27.76 3.55 -4.58
C LYS A 90 -28.28 3.00 -3.26
N ASN A 91 -29.40 2.27 -3.28
CA ASN A 91 -29.99 1.74 -2.05
C ASN A 91 -29.08 0.73 -1.36
N GLN A 92 -28.43 -0.18 -2.11
CA GLN A 92 -27.51 -1.17 -1.56
C GLN A 92 -26.29 -0.50 -0.88
N ILE A 93 -25.79 0.59 -1.47
CA ILE A 93 -24.72 1.40 -0.88
C ILE A 93 -25.23 2.07 0.41
N LEU A 94 -26.38 2.75 0.37
CA LEU A 94 -26.94 3.45 1.53
C LEU A 94 -27.34 2.52 2.68
N ASP A 95 -27.73 1.28 2.38
CA ASP A 95 -28.09 0.29 3.39
C ASP A 95 -26.87 -0.17 4.22
N SER A 96 -25.68 -0.17 3.61
CA SER A 96 -24.41 -0.47 4.30
C SER A 96 -23.86 0.69 5.14
N MET A 97 -24.37 1.91 4.96
CA MET A 97 -23.87 3.10 5.66
C MET A 97 -24.35 3.16 7.12
N PRO A 98 -23.49 3.59 8.06
CA PRO A 98 -23.91 3.95 9.41
C PRO A 98 -25.05 4.97 9.38
N ALA A 99 -26.01 4.86 10.31
CA ALA A 99 -27.21 5.69 10.32
C ALA A 99 -26.89 7.20 10.32
N GLU A 100 -25.85 7.61 11.06
CA GLU A 100 -25.35 8.99 11.13
C GLU A 100 -24.76 9.51 9.81
N ASN A 101 -24.33 8.61 8.92
CA ASN A 101 -23.67 8.96 7.66
C ASN A 101 -24.60 8.83 6.44
N LYS A 102 -25.82 8.31 6.58
CA LYS A 102 -26.73 8.05 5.44
C LYS A 102 -27.09 9.30 4.64
N GLU A 103 -27.30 10.44 5.31
CA GLU A 103 -27.62 11.70 4.63
C GLU A 103 -26.42 12.20 3.82
N ASN A 104 -25.24 12.25 4.44
CA ASN A 104 -23.99 12.63 3.78
C ASN A 104 -23.67 11.71 2.59
N ALA A 105 -23.82 10.40 2.77
CA ALA A 105 -23.64 9.43 1.70
C ALA A 105 -24.63 9.64 0.55
N SER A 106 -25.90 9.97 0.83
CA SER A 106 -26.88 10.28 -0.21
C SER A 106 -26.50 11.54 -1.01
N ASN A 107 -25.98 12.56 -0.34
CA ASN A 107 -25.50 13.79 -0.98
C ASN A 107 -24.28 13.51 -1.87
N LEU A 108 -23.28 12.77 -1.36
CA LEU A 108 -22.10 12.37 -2.13
C LEU A 108 -22.46 11.47 -3.33
N LEU A 109 -23.39 10.53 -3.19
CA LEU A 109 -23.87 9.71 -4.32
C LEU A 109 -24.58 10.55 -5.38
N SER A 110 -25.27 11.62 -4.98
CA SER A 110 -25.94 12.53 -5.91
C SER A 110 -24.92 13.36 -6.67
N LYS A 111 -23.90 13.89 -5.97
CA LYS A 111 -22.75 14.57 -6.57
C LYS A 111 -21.98 13.65 -7.53
N LEU A 112 -21.68 12.42 -7.10
CA LEU A 112 -20.97 11.43 -7.93
C LEU A 112 -21.74 11.11 -9.21
N LYS A 113 -23.07 11.07 -9.15
CA LYS A 113 -23.90 10.88 -10.34
C LYS A 113 -23.70 12.02 -11.35
N GLU A 114 -23.68 13.27 -10.90
CA GLU A 114 -23.43 14.45 -11.75
C GLU A 114 -22.02 14.40 -12.36
N GLU A 115 -21.01 14.09 -11.55
CA GLU A 115 -19.62 13.94 -12.03
C GLU A 115 -19.48 12.82 -13.08
N LEU A 116 -20.22 11.71 -12.92
CA LEU A 116 -20.24 10.61 -13.89
C LEU A 116 -21.01 10.96 -15.18
N ASP A 117 -22.05 11.78 -15.08
CA ASP A 117 -22.77 12.34 -16.24
C ASP A 117 -21.86 13.24 -17.06
N GLU A 118 -21.09 14.11 -16.41
CA GLU A 118 -20.06 14.95 -17.03
C GLU A 118 -18.95 14.11 -17.68
N LEU A 119 -18.40 13.12 -16.96
CA LEU A 119 -17.37 12.21 -17.49
C LEU A 119 -17.79 11.52 -18.78
N ARG A 120 -19.06 11.12 -18.89
CA ARG A 120 -19.59 10.50 -20.10
C ARG A 120 -19.66 11.48 -21.26
N GLN A 121 -20.06 12.73 -21.02
CA GLN A 121 -20.07 13.77 -22.06
C GLN A 121 -18.65 14.01 -22.58
N ILE A 122 -17.69 14.22 -21.67
CA ILE A 122 -16.28 14.41 -21.99
C ILE A 122 -15.70 13.21 -22.75
N ALA A 123 -16.06 11.97 -22.35
CA ALA A 123 -15.62 10.76 -23.05
C ALA A 123 -16.10 10.72 -24.52
N ASN A 124 -17.31 11.21 -24.79
CA ASN A 124 -17.83 11.30 -26.16
C ASN A 124 -17.11 12.37 -26.98
N GLU A 125 -16.71 13.47 -26.34
CA GLU A 125 -15.91 14.55 -26.94
C GLU A 125 -14.43 14.19 -27.09
N LYS A 126 -13.98 13.10 -26.44
CA LYS A 126 -12.59 12.61 -26.47
C LYS A 126 -11.58 13.61 -25.91
N ASN A 127 -12.00 14.43 -24.96
CA ASN A 127 -11.13 15.39 -24.29
C ASN A 127 -10.39 14.73 -23.13
N LYS A 128 -9.12 14.39 -23.36
CA LYS A 128 -8.27 13.67 -22.39
C LYS A 128 -7.97 14.44 -21.11
N VAL A 129 -7.71 15.75 -21.21
CA VAL A 129 -7.32 16.57 -20.06
C VAL A 129 -8.49 16.70 -19.09
N SER A 130 -9.64 17.17 -19.61
CA SER A 130 -10.84 17.30 -18.79
C SER A 130 -11.32 15.95 -18.24
N PHE A 131 -11.15 14.85 -18.99
CA PHE A 131 -11.51 13.52 -18.49
C PHE A 131 -10.67 13.12 -17.28
N LEU A 132 -9.36 13.37 -17.31
CA LEU A 132 -8.47 13.07 -16.20
C LEU A 132 -8.86 13.86 -14.94
N ASP A 133 -9.21 15.13 -15.10
CA ASP A 133 -9.56 16.00 -13.99
C ASP A 133 -10.87 15.57 -13.32
N VAL A 134 -11.95 15.38 -14.11
CA VAL A 134 -13.23 14.92 -13.56
C VAL A 134 -13.13 13.49 -13.01
N ARG A 135 -12.33 12.61 -13.63
CA ARG A 135 -12.08 11.25 -13.12
C ARG A 135 -11.44 11.27 -11.74
N ARG A 136 -10.42 12.12 -11.54
CA ARG A 136 -9.78 12.30 -10.22
C ARG A 136 -10.80 12.80 -9.20
N GLN A 137 -11.63 13.76 -9.58
CA GLN A 137 -12.68 14.29 -8.73
C GLN A 137 -13.73 13.22 -8.36
N SER A 138 -14.17 12.38 -9.31
CA SER A 138 -15.07 11.26 -9.04
C SER A 138 -14.45 10.19 -8.14
N LEU A 139 -13.18 9.83 -8.37
CA LEU A 139 -12.46 8.89 -7.51
C LEU A 139 -12.28 9.44 -6.10
N LYS A 140 -12.10 10.75 -5.95
CA LYS A 140 -12.11 11.41 -4.64
C LYS A 140 -13.49 11.33 -3.99
N THR A 141 -14.58 11.59 -4.71
CA THR A 141 -15.93 11.45 -4.17
C THR A 141 -16.23 10.01 -3.74
N ILE A 142 -15.68 9.01 -4.46
CA ILE A 142 -15.76 7.59 -4.05
C ILE A 142 -14.96 7.34 -2.77
N ASP A 143 -13.73 7.84 -2.66
CA ASP A 143 -12.92 7.75 -1.43
C ASP A 143 -13.63 8.38 -0.23
N ASP A 144 -14.27 9.54 -0.42
CA ASP A 144 -15.07 10.22 0.60
C ASP A 144 -16.29 9.36 1.01
N LEU A 145 -16.93 8.64 0.07
CA LEU A 145 -18.01 7.68 0.36
C LEU A 145 -17.51 6.45 1.13
N GLU A 146 -16.39 5.86 0.69
CA GLU A 146 -15.77 4.71 1.34
C GLU A 146 -15.35 5.04 2.78
N SER A 147 -14.85 6.25 3.00
CA SER A 147 -14.49 6.75 4.34
C SER A 147 -15.68 6.81 5.30
N LEU A 148 -16.90 7.05 4.80
CA LEU A 148 -18.12 7.04 5.63
C LEU A 148 -18.53 5.65 6.14
N LEU A 149 -18.00 4.58 5.54
CA LEU A 149 -18.23 3.21 5.99
C LEU A 149 -17.31 2.80 7.14
N ILE A 150 -16.22 3.54 7.34
CA ILE A 150 -15.27 3.23 8.39
C ILE A 150 -15.93 3.49 9.74
N THR A 151 -16.06 2.44 10.54
CA THR A 151 -16.63 2.55 11.89
C THR A 151 -15.62 3.17 12.86
N LYS A 152 -16.09 3.66 14.01
CA LYS A 152 -15.21 4.16 15.08
C LYS A 152 -14.35 3.06 15.71
N ASN A 153 -14.68 1.79 15.48
CA ASN A 153 -13.92 0.67 16.00
C ASN A 153 -12.83 0.28 15.00
N PHE A 154 -11.62 0.04 15.51
CA PHE A 154 -10.52 -0.47 14.71
C PHE A 154 -10.86 -1.89 14.20
N PRO A 155 -10.54 -2.24 12.94
CA PRO A 155 -11.13 -3.40 12.27
C PRO A 155 -10.68 -4.77 12.79
N TYR A 156 -9.58 -4.85 13.54
CA TYR A 156 -9.06 -6.10 14.10
C TYR A 156 -8.37 -5.86 15.45
N GLN A 157 -8.05 -6.95 16.16
CA GLN A 157 -7.33 -6.87 17.42
C GLN A 157 -5.83 -6.89 17.19
N ILE A 158 -5.11 -5.96 17.82
CA ILE A 158 -3.64 -5.94 17.83
C ILE A 158 -3.17 -6.73 19.06
N PRO A 159 -2.19 -7.65 18.93
CA PRO A 159 -1.72 -8.47 20.04
C PRO A 159 -1.32 -7.66 21.28
N SER A 160 -1.66 -8.19 22.47
CA SER A 160 -1.46 -7.48 23.74
C SER A 160 0.02 -7.25 24.10
N GLU A 161 0.93 -8.05 23.54
CA GLU A 161 2.37 -7.88 23.70
C GLU A 161 2.87 -6.53 23.16
N TYR A 162 2.17 -5.93 22.20
CA TYR A 162 2.49 -4.62 21.63
C TYR A 162 1.76 -3.47 22.32
N ASN A 163 1.16 -3.65 23.50
CA ASN A 163 0.36 -2.61 24.16
C ASN A 163 1.19 -1.39 24.59
N ASN A 164 2.50 -1.57 24.74
CA ASN A 164 3.43 -0.50 25.09
C ASN A 164 3.89 0.34 23.89
N LEU A 165 3.56 -0.07 22.66
CA LEU A 165 3.92 0.66 21.44
C LEU A 165 2.86 1.68 21.04
N PRO A 166 3.26 2.82 20.45
CA PRO A 166 2.32 3.74 19.84
C PRO A 166 1.61 3.10 18.64
N ARG A 167 0.34 3.43 18.45
CA ARG A 167 -0.53 2.87 17.42
C ARG A 167 -1.27 3.99 16.70
N LEU A 168 -1.29 3.97 15.37
CA LEU A 168 -2.16 4.84 14.58
C LEU A 168 -3.44 4.07 14.25
N LEU A 169 -4.55 4.39 14.91
CA LEU A 169 -5.85 3.71 14.71
C LEU A 169 -6.67 4.39 13.61
N GLY A 170 -6.07 4.57 12.45
CA GLY A 170 -6.65 5.29 11.31
C GLY A 170 -5.58 5.74 10.34
N ARG A 171 -5.81 6.87 9.67
CA ARG A 171 -4.83 7.53 8.81
C ARG A 171 -4.34 8.85 9.39
N ALA A 172 -3.18 9.28 8.93
CA ALA A 172 -2.66 10.63 9.14
C ALA A 172 -2.01 11.16 7.87
N ASN A 173 -2.24 12.44 7.58
CA ASN A 173 -1.55 13.12 6.49
C ASN A 173 -0.34 13.85 7.06
N VAL A 174 0.79 13.75 6.37
CA VAL A 174 2.03 14.41 6.76
C VAL A 174 2.62 15.23 5.62
N GLU A 175 3.19 16.39 5.94
CA GLU A 175 4.12 17.10 5.06
C GLU A 175 5.54 16.68 5.45
N ILE A 176 6.30 16.19 4.47
CA ILE A 176 7.72 15.86 4.60
C ILE A 176 8.52 16.94 3.88
N LYS A 177 9.17 17.80 4.65
CA LYS A 177 10.01 18.87 4.11
C LYS A 177 11.45 18.39 4.00
N THR A 178 12.05 18.55 2.83
CA THR A 178 13.44 18.17 2.55
C THR A 178 14.24 19.38 2.07
N SER A 179 15.56 19.23 1.94
CA SER A 179 16.43 20.24 1.31
C SER A 179 16.11 20.52 -0.17
N LYS A 180 15.32 19.67 -0.84
CA LYS A 180 14.95 19.83 -2.26
C LYS A 180 13.49 20.25 -2.49
N GLY A 181 12.64 20.18 -1.46
CA GLY A 181 11.22 20.55 -1.56
C GLY A 181 10.36 19.84 -0.51
N SER A 182 9.05 20.11 -0.54
CA SER A 182 8.04 19.47 0.31
C SER A 182 7.29 18.39 -0.45
N MET A 183 7.01 17.27 0.22
CA MET A 183 6.14 16.20 -0.26
C MET A 183 4.98 16.00 0.71
N ASN A 184 3.81 15.61 0.20
CA ASN A 184 2.70 15.18 1.05
C ASN A 184 2.57 13.66 0.99
N ALA A 185 2.38 13.03 2.15
CA ALA A 185 2.18 11.60 2.27
C ALA A 185 0.98 11.26 3.15
N ILE A 186 0.36 10.12 2.87
CA ILE A 186 -0.67 9.52 3.73
C ILE A 186 -0.07 8.30 4.41
N ILE A 187 -0.18 8.27 5.73
CA ILE A 187 0.27 7.20 6.61
C ILE A 187 -0.92 6.31 6.96
N ASP A 188 -0.82 5.00 6.70
CA ASP A 188 -1.94 4.04 6.77
C ASP A 188 -1.86 3.12 7.99
N GLY A 189 -2.41 3.59 9.11
CA GLY A 189 -2.50 2.82 10.34
C GLY A 189 -3.59 1.74 10.32
N TYR A 190 -4.49 1.71 9.33
CA TYR A 190 -5.42 0.57 9.20
C TYR A 190 -4.69 -0.73 8.92
N ASN A 191 -3.60 -0.70 8.17
CA ASN A 191 -2.88 -1.91 7.77
C ASN A 191 -1.49 -2.04 8.40
N ALA A 192 -0.93 -0.92 8.88
CA ALA A 192 0.34 -0.89 9.58
C ALA A 192 0.25 -0.03 10.87
N PRO A 193 -0.59 -0.39 11.85
CA PRO A 193 -0.87 0.45 13.01
C PRO A 193 0.36 0.71 13.89
N LEU A 194 1.25 -0.27 14.08
CA LEU A 194 2.41 -0.13 14.98
C LEU A 194 3.50 0.75 14.35
N THR A 195 3.81 0.50 13.08
CA THR A 195 4.76 1.24 12.26
C THR A 195 4.28 2.67 12.05
N ALA A 196 3.03 2.84 11.61
CA ALA A 196 2.43 4.16 11.44
C ALA A 196 2.38 4.92 12.77
N GLY A 197 2.03 4.24 13.87
CA GLY A 197 2.02 4.82 15.20
C GLY A 197 3.40 5.31 15.64
N ALA A 198 4.43 4.49 15.45
CA ALA A 198 5.82 4.85 15.75
C ALA A 198 6.29 6.03 14.89
N PHE A 199 6.03 6.00 13.58
CA PHE A 199 6.39 7.08 12.67
C PHE A 199 5.74 8.42 13.06
N ILE A 200 4.43 8.42 13.34
CA ILE A 200 3.69 9.63 13.72
C ILE A 200 4.13 10.16 15.09
N ASP A 201 4.32 9.28 16.09
CA ASP A 201 4.85 9.68 17.41
C ASP A 201 6.23 10.36 17.28
N LEU A 202 7.15 9.76 16.52
CA LEU A 202 8.48 10.31 16.30
C LEU A 202 8.45 11.63 15.51
N SER A 203 7.56 11.75 14.52
CA SER A 203 7.35 13.00 13.78
C SER A 203 6.83 14.11 14.68
N MET A 204 5.85 13.82 15.54
CA MET A 204 5.31 14.80 16.50
C MET A 204 6.33 15.24 17.57
N LYS A 205 7.32 14.41 17.86
CA LYS A 205 8.45 14.73 18.75
C LYS A 205 9.57 15.52 18.05
N GLY A 206 9.47 15.76 16.75
CA GLY A 206 10.54 16.40 15.96
C GLY A 206 11.80 15.53 15.83
N PHE A 207 11.68 14.20 16.02
CA PHE A 207 12.83 13.29 16.00
C PHE A 207 13.56 13.33 14.64
N TYR A 208 12.80 13.45 13.55
CA TYR A 208 13.34 13.46 12.20
C TYR A 208 13.95 14.81 11.77
N ASP A 209 13.81 15.86 12.58
CA ASP A 209 14.17 17.21 12.19
C ASP A 209 15.68 17.38 11.98
N GLY A 210 16.05 17.69 10.75
CA GLY A 210 17.43 17.86 10.34
C GLY A 210 18.23 16.56 10.25
N LEU A 211 17.58 15.39 10.21
CA LEU A 211 18.29 14.11 9.99
C LEU A 211 18.73 13.96 8.52
N PRO A 212 19.94 13.47 8.26
CA PRO A 212 20.43 13.25 6.90
C PRO A 212 19.75 12.07 6.22
N ILE A 213 19.88 12.02 4.89
CA ILE A 213 19.65 10.80 4.12
C ILE A 213 20.93 9.98 4.19
N ASN A 214 20.90 8.87 4.93
CA ASN A 214 22.13 8.12 5.26
C ASN A 214 22.51 7.11 4.18
N ARG A 215 21.54 6.69 3.38
CA ARG A 215 21.74 5.74 2.29
C ARG A 215 20.85 6.15 1.13
N ALA A 216 21.46 6.34 -0.02
CA ALA A 216 20.78 6.56 -1.29
C ALA A 216 21.29 5.51 -2.27
N GLU A 217 20.45 4.51 -2.54
CA GLU A 217 20.72 3.52 -3.57
C GLU A 217 19.94 3.92 -4.81
N GLU A 218 20.68 4.27 -5.86
CA GLU A 218 20.11 4.76 -7.11
C GLU A 218 19.05 3.78 -7.63
N PHE A 219 17.86 4.31 -7.91
CA PHE A 219 16.68 3.56 -8.34
C PHE A 219 16.11 2.54 -7.35
N PHE A 220 16.64 2.40 -6.13
CA PHE A 220 16.11 1.42 -5.17
C PHE A 220 15.46 2.10 -3.96
N ILE A 221 16.24 2.75 -3.09
CA ILE A 221 15.73 3.35 -1.85
C ILE A 221 16.48 4.63 -1.44
N LEU A 222 15.79 5.53 -0.73
CA LEU A 222 16.39 6.60 0.07
C LEU A 222 16.03 6.37 1.54
N GLN A 223 17.02 6.09 2.39
CA GLN A 223 16.82 5.77 3.80
C GLN A 223 17.30 6.89 4.72
N THR A 224 16.53 7.17 5.76
CA THR A 224 16.77 8.19 6.78
C THR A 224 16.25 7.71 8.15
N GLY A 225 16.23 8.59 9.16
CA GLY A 225 15.69 8.29 10.48
C GLY A 225 16.71 7.69 11.46
N ASP A 226 17.99 7.73 11.14
CA ASP A 226 19.06 7.33 12.05
C ASP A 226 19.35 8.48 13.02
N PRO A 227 19.36 8.27 14.35
CA PRO A 227 19.62 9.34 15.31
C PRO A 227 21.04 9.90 15.16
N LYS A 228 21.23 11.13 15.63
CA LYS A 228 22.57 11.73 15.72
C LYS A 228 23.36 11.07 16.86
N GLY A 229 24.57 10.60 16.57
CA GLY A 229 25.50 10.06 17.56
C GLY A 229 25.73 8.57 17.41
N GLU A 230 26.07 7.89 18.51
CA GLU A 230 26.36 6.45 18.55
C GLU A 230 25.12 5.58 18.80
N THR A 231 23.99 6.20 19.13
CA THR A 231 22.73 5.50 19.37
C THR A 231 22.23 4.87 18.08
N ILE A 232 21.63 3.69 18.16
CA ILE A 232 20.97 3.03 17.03
C ILE A 232 19.48 3.03 17.36
N GLY A 233 18.69 3.69 16.53
CA GLY A 233 17.23 3.77 16.72
C GLY A 233 16.77 4.78 17.77
N TYR A 234 15.50 4.70 18.15
CA TYR A 234 14.89 5.58 19.14
C TYR A 234 14.94 4.97 20.55
N ILE A 235 15.60 5.65 21.47
CA ILE A 235 15.58 5.31 22.91
C ILE A 235 14.45 6.07 23.57
N ASP A 236 13.54 5.36 24.22
CA ASP A 236 12.42 5.99 24.91
C ASP A 236 12.92 6.69 26.20
N PRO A 237 12.66 7.99 26.37
CA PRO A 237 13.18 8.74 27.50
C PRO A 237 12.59 8.31 28.85
N ASP A 238 11.43 7.63 28.86
CA ASP A 238 10.76 7.25 30.10
C ASP A 238 11.42 6.02 30.76
N ASN A 239 11.91 5.07 29.96
CA ASN A 239 12.50 3.82 30.45
C ASN A 239 13.96 3.60 30.00
N ASN A 240 14.50 4.46 29.14
CA ASN A 240 15.83 4.35 28.55
C ASN A 240 16.06 3.04 27.78
N GLU A 241 15.00 2.49 27.18
CA GLU A 241 15.04 1.28 26.36
C GLU A 241 14.91 1.62 24.87
N LEU A 242 15.55 0.82 24.02
CA LEU A 242 15.38 0.89 22.57
C LEU A 242 13.96 0.47 22.20
N ARG A 243 13.22 1.38 21.56
CA ARG A 243 11.92 1.04 20.98
C ARG A 243 12.13 0.12 19.78
N ARG A 244 11.46 -1.03 19.82
CA ARG A 244 11.42 -2.04 18.76
C ARG A 244 10.00 -2.18 18.25
N VAL A 245 9.84 -2.12 16.95
CA VAL A 245 8.60 -2.23 16.19
C VAL A 245 8.74 -3.45 15.29
N PRO A 246 7.85 -4.44 15.40
CA PRO A 246 7.93 -5.64 14.59
C PRO A 246 7.64 -5.33 13.12
N LEU A 247 8.20 -6.14 12.23
CA LEU A 247 7.68 -6.26 10.87
C LEU A 247 6.18 -6.56 10.95
N GLU A 248 5.34 -5.73 10.34
CA GLU A 248 3.90 -5.97 10.26
C GLU A 248 3.44 -5.98 8.79
N ILE A 249 2.82 -7.09 8.36
CA ILE A 249 2.38 -7.26 6.98
C ILE A 249 0.98 -7.89 6.96
N ARG A 250 0.13 -7.37 6.07
CA ARG A 250 -1.21 -7.91 5.81
C ARG A 250 -1.35 -8.32 4.36
N THR A 251 -2.20 -9.30 4.11
CA THR A 251 -2.66 -9.71 2.77
C THR A 251 -4.16 -10.01 2.81
N SER A 252 -4.84 -9.93 1.68
CA SER A 252 -6.26 -10.31 1.57
C SER A 252 -6.52 -11.80 1.79
N SER A 253 -5.51 -12.66 1.69
CA SER A 253 -5.66 -14.10 1.89
C SER A 253 -5.63 -14.53 3.37
N LEU A 254 -5.19 -13.64 4.26
CA LEU A 254 -5.16 -13.87 5.71
C LEU A 254 -6.07 -12.86 6.42
N GLU A 255 -6.75 -13.33 7.46
CA GLU A 255 -7.53 -12.44 8.34
C GLU A 255 -6.60 -11.63 9.27
N ASP A 256 -5.63 -12.34 9.84
CA ASP A 256 -4.66 -11.82 10.80
C ASP A 256 -3.47 -11.11 10.13
N THR A 257 -2.92 -10.13 10.85
CA THR A 257 -1.64 -9.48 10.50
C THR A 257 -0.50 -10.41 10.86
N LEU A 258 0.47 -10.56 9.96
CA LEU A 258 1.74 -11.21 10.27
C LEU A 258 2.63 -10.23 11.03
N TYR A 259 3.15 -10.66 12.18
CA TYR A 259 4.10 -9.90 12.97
C TYR A 259 5.42 -10.66 13.07
N GLY A 260 6.54 -10.01 12.72
CA GLY A 260 7.86 -10.62 12.82
C GLY A 260 8.09 -11.81 11.87
N GLU A 261 7.28 -11.93 10.82
CA GLU A 261 7.33 -13.02 9.83
C GLU A 261 7.21 -12.44 8.42
N THR A 262 8.00 -12.99 7.48
CA THR A 262 7.87 -12.66 6.06
C THR A 262 6.85 -13.56 5.38
N PHE A 263 6.40 -13.16 4.18
CA PHE A 263 5.63 -14.06 3.33
C PHE A 263 6.38 -15.35 2.97
N GLU A 264 7.70 -15.32 2.90
CA GLU A 264 8.49 -16.52 2.63
C GLU A 264 8.44 -17.50 3.81
N ASP A 265 8.52 -16.99 5.05
CA ASP A 265 8.47 -17.80 6.27
C ASP A 265 7.15 -18.57 6.39
N VAL A 266 6.03 -17.94 6.00
CA VAL A 266 4.70 -18.55 6.03
C VAL A 266 4.27 -19.21 4.71
N GLY A 267 5.16 -19.27 3.71
CA GLY A 267 4.93 -19.98 2.45
C GLY A 267 4.08 -19.25 1.40
N LEU A 268 3.91 -17.93 1.51
CA LEU A 268 3.13 -17.04 0.64
C LEU A 268 3.97 -16.38 -0.49
N TYR A 269 4.74 -17.17 -1.23
CA TYR A 269 5.73 -16.69 -2.22
C TYR A 269 5.21 -15.86 -3.42
N THR A 270 3.91 -15.89 -3.68
CA THR A 270 3.26 -15.20 -4.81
C THR A 270 2.21 -14.22 -4.35
N GLU A 271 2.06 -14.05 -3.04
CA GLU A 271 1.04 -13.21 -2.46
C GLU A 271 1.42 -11.73 -2.57
N THR A 272 0.41 -10.86 -2.68
CA THR A 272 0.61 -9.42 -2.66
C THR A 272 0.13 -8.86 -1.32
N PRO A 273 0.91 -8.00 -0.66
CA PRO A 273 0.47 -7.37 0.57
C PRO A 273 -0.65 -6.35 0.28
N VAL A 274 -1.46 -6.06 1.30
CA VAL A 274 -2.49 -5.00 1.23
C VAL A 274 -1.83 -3.64 0.94
N LEU A 275 -0.63 -3.42 1.47
CA LEU A 275 0.22 -2.26 1.17
C LEU A 275 1.44 -2.70 0.34
N PRO A 276 1.36 -2.66 -1.00
CA PRO A 276 2.47 -3.05 -1.86
C PRO A 276 3.46 -1.91 -2.11
N PHE A 277 4.74 -2.25 -2.24
CA PHE A 277 5.78 -1.38 -2.77
C PHE A 277 5.66 -1.25 -4.30
N ALA A 278 4.55 -0.69 -4.77
CA ALA A 278 4.20 -0.63 -6.18
C ALA A 278 4.39 0.76 -6.81
N THR A 279 4.71 1.78 -6.01
CA THR A 279 4.76 3.17 -6.46
C THR A 279 5.97 3.93 -5.91
N LEU A 280 6.44 4.91 -6.67
CA LEU A 280 7.50 5.82 -6.27
C LEU A 280 7.06 6.59 -5.03
N GLY A 281 7.87 6.53 -3.97
CA GLY A 281 7.58 7.19 -2.70
C GLY A 281 6.69 6.38 -1.76
N THR A 282 6.56 5.06 -1.95
CA THR A 282 6.10 4.18 -0.85
C THR A 282 7.07 4.32 0.33
N LEU A 283 6.54 4.56 1.52
CA LEU A 283 7.31 4.60 2.76
C LEU A 283 7.38 3.19 3.34
N GLY A 284 8.60 2.67 3.50
CA GLY A 284 8.90 1.39 4.11
C GLY A 284 9.65 1.54 5.44
N TRP A 285 9.33 0.68 6.40
CA TRP A 285 10.02 0.65 7.69
C TRP A 285 11.29 -0.19 7.59
N ALA A 286 12.40 0.36 8.08
CA ALA A 286 13.67 -0.34 8.07
C ALA A 286 13.81 -1.25 9.30
N HIS A 287 14.36 -2.42 9.09
CA HIS A 287 14.79 -3.39 10.10
C HIS A 287 16.11 -4.03 9.61
N SER A 288 16.84 -4.72 10.49
CA SER A 288 18.05 -5.44 10.08
C SER A 288 17.72 -6.71 9.30
N ASP A 289 18.72 -7.24 8.61
CA ASP A 289 18.66 -8.54 7.95
C ASP A 289 18.66 -9.72 8.93
N THR A 290 18.96 -9.47 10.21
CA THR A 290 19.09 -10.51 11.24
C THR A 290 17.87 -10.67 12.15
N ASP A 291 17.06 -9.63 12.32
CA ASP A 291 15.90 -9.64 13.21
C ASP A 291 14.76 -8.82 12.60
N LEU A 292 13.65 -9.49 12.28
CA LEU A 292 12.45 -8.84 11.73
C LEU A 292 11.72 -7.98 12.77
N ASN A 293 12.11 -8.06 14.04
CA ASN A 293 11.49 -7.33 15.14
C ASN A 293 12.28 -6.13 15.66
N ASP A 294 13.34 -5.72 14.95
CA ASP A 294 14.26 -4.68 15.44
C ASP A 294 14.07 -3.29 14.82
N GLY A 295 13.08 -3.10 13.94
CA GLY A 295 12.77 -1.79 13.38
C GLY A 295 12.49 -0.77 14.49
N SER A 296 12.94 0.48 14.34
CA SER A 296 12.93 1.42 15.48
C SER A 296 12.54 2.85 15.11
N SER A 297 13.26 3.46 14.18
CA SER A 297 13.03 4.84 13.74
C SER A 297 13.44 5.09 12.29
N GLN A 298 14.32 4.26 11.74
CA GLN A 298 14.71 4.38 10.36
C GLN A 298 13.58 3.95 9.42
N PHE A 299 13.38 4.72 8.37
CA PHE A 299 12.45 4.42 7.29
C PHE A 299 13.08 4.80 5.96
N PHE A 300 12.49 4.32 4.87
CA PHE A 300 12.96 4.62 3.53
C PHE A 300 11.83 4.97 2.56
N PHE A 301 12.16 5.77 1.56
CA PHE A 301 11.35 5.96 0.36
C PHE A 301 11.75 4.93 -0.67
N PHE A 302 10.78 4.20 -1.20
CA PHE A 302 10.97 3.30 -2.32
C PHE A 302 11.05 4.10 -3.62
N LEU A 303 12.16 3.95 -4.36
CA LEU A 303 12.41 4.68 -5.60
C LEU A 303 12.16 3.86 -6.87
N TYR A 304 11.90 2.56 -6.74
CA TYR A 304 11.96 1.66 -7.88
C TYR A 304 10.69 1.72 -8.75
N GLU A 305 10.88 2.09 -10.02
CA GLU A 305 9.87 1.96 -11.07
C GLU A 305 9.99 0.61 -11.77
N ALA A 306 8.89 -0.15 -11.80
CA ALA A 306 8.80 -1.56 -12.19
C ALA A 306 9.18 -1.95 -13.64
N GLU A 307 9.87 -1.11 -14.42
CA GLU A 307 10.20 -1.40 -15.83
C GLU A 307 11.41 -2.34 -16.00
N LEU A 308 12.20 -2.59 -14.96
CA LEU A 308 13.43 -3.37 -15.04
C LEU A 308 13.32 -4.83 -14.55
N ASN A 309 12.14 -5.32 -14.14
CA ASN A 309 11.98 -6.73 -13.72
C ASN A 309 11.30 -7.59 -14.79
N PRO A 310 11.94 -8.69 -15.25
CA PRO A 310 11.22 -9.74 -15.96
C PRO A 310 10.18 -10.37 -15.02
N ALA A 311 8.94 -10.49 -15.48
CA ALA A 311 7.83 -11.20 -14.83
C ALA A 311 7.67 -10.96 -13.30
N GLY A 312 7.34 -9.72 -12.92
CA GLY A 312 6.27 -9.52 -11.94
C GLY A 312 6.51 -9.86 -10.47
N ARG A 313 7.75 -9.97 -9.98
CA ARG A 313 8.01 -10.07 -8.53
C ARG A 313 8.73 -8.83 -7.99
N ASN A 314 8.08 -8.23 -7.01
CA ASN A 314 8.64 -7.20 -6.16
C ASN A 314 9.42 -7.90 -5.05
N LEU A 315 10.72 -7.65 -4.92
CA LEU A 315 11.56 -8.39 -3.95
C LEU A 315 11.42 -7.87 -2.51
N ILE A 316 10.72 -6.77 -2.31
CA ILE A 316 10.53 -6.13 -1.01
C ILE A 316 9.14 -6.40 -0.41
N ASP A 317 8.15 -6.72 -1.26
CA ASP A 317 6.81 -7.12 -0.81
C ASP A 317 6.92 -8.41 0.01
N GLY A 318 6.28 -8.43 1.17
CA GLY A 318 6.35 -9.58 2.07
C GLY A 318 7.63 -9.66 2.90
N ARG A 319 8.61 -8.76 2.68
CA ARG A 319 9.87 -8.71 3.45
C ARG A 319 10.02 -7.45 4.30
N ASN A 320 9.41 -6.33 3.88
CA ASN A 320 9.37 -5.09 4.65
C ASN A 320 7.92 -4.61 4.84
N ALA A 321 7.69 -3.82 5.90
CA ALA A 321 6.41 -3.17 6.14
C ALA A 321 6.31 -1.86 5.36
N ALA A 322 5.43 -1.78 4.37
CA ALA A 322 4.97 -0.50 3.84
C ALA A 322 3.94 0.09 4.80
N PHE A 323 4.04 1.38 5.09
CA PHE A 323 3.15 2.05 6.06
C PHE A 323 2.59 3.39 5.58
N GLY A 324 2.99 3.84 4.39
CA GLY A 324 2.49 5.08 3.82
C GLY A 324 2.91 5.29 2.38
N TYR A 325 2.35 6.32 1.75
CA TYR A 325 2.61 6.66 0.36
C TYR A 325 2.71 8.17 0.19
N VAL A 326 3.74 8.62 -0.51
CA VAL A 326 3.79 9.98 -1.05
C VAL A 326 2.67 10.12 -2.09
N ILE A 327 1.80 11.10 -1.90
CA ILE A 327 0.66 11.41 -2.77
C ILE A 327 0.89 12.66 -3.63
N GLU A 328 1.79 13.55 -3.21
CA GLU A 328 2.17 14.77 -3.95
C GLU A 328 3.66 15.07 -3.75
N GLY A 329 4.33 15.55 -4.80
CA GLY A 329 5.74 15.93 -4.76
C GLY A 329 6.74 14.78 -4.94
N SER A 330 6.31 13.61 -5.41
CA SER A 330 7.18 12.44 -5.58
C SER A 330 8.36 12.68 -6.52
N GLU A 331 8.27 13.65 -7.44
CA GLU A 331 9.36 14.07 -8.31
C GLU A 331 10.58 14.65 -7.56
N ILE A 332 10.40 15.08 -6.30
CA ILE A 332 11.48 15.56 -5.43
C ILE A 332 12.41 14.40 -5.04
N LEU A 333 11.89 13.17 -4.94
CA LEU A 333 12.68 12.00 -4.58
C LEU A 333 13.84 11.75 -5.53
N ASN A 334 13.67 12.03 -6.83
CA ASN A 334 14.72 11.89 -7.84
C ASN A 334 15.84 12.92 -7.73
N GLN A 335 15.68 13.93 -6.88
CA GLN A 335 16.66 15.00 -6.68
C GLN A 335 17.43 14.85 -5.36
N LEU A 336 17.01 13.93 -4.51
CA LEU A 336 17.59 13.70 -3.19
C LEU A 336 18.78 12.74 -3.28
N GLY A 337 19.85 13.04 -2.56
CA GLY A 337 21.00 12.16 -2.36
C GLY A 337 21.48 12.14 -0.91
N VAL A 338 22.66 11.56 -0.67
CA VAL A 338 23.25 11.46 0.68
C VAL A 338 23.65 12.82 1.29
N ASP A 339 23.79 13.86 0.47
CA ASP A 339 24.09 15.23 0.92
C ASP A 339 22.83 15.99 1.37
N ASP A 340 21.66 15.39 1.19
CA ASP A 340 20.37 15.98 1.53
C ASP A 340 19.84 15.51 2.88
N LYS A 341 18.79 16.17 3.36
CA LYS A 341 18.23 15.91 4.69
C LYS A 341 16.72 16.12 4.74
N ILE A 342 16.11 15.47 5.71
CA ILE A 342 14.78 15.82 6.21
C ILE A 342 14.93 17.12 7.01
N ILE A 343 14.23 18.18 6.59
CA ILE A 343 14.14 19.43 7.34
C ILE A 343 13.17 19.26 8.49
N SER A 344 11.98 18.74 8.21
CA SER A 344 10.93 18.47 9.20
C SER A 344 9.89 17.51 8.66
N ILE A 345 9.19 16.81 9.55
CA ILE A 345 7.97 16.05 9.22
C ILE A 345 6.83 16.58 10.08
N THR A 346 5.81 17.15 9.45
CA THR A 346 4.67 17.78 10.16
C THR A 346 3.40 17.00 9.91
N VAL A 347 2.71 16.62 10.99
CA VAL A 347 1.38 15.98 10.90
C VAL A 347 0.34 17.05 10.62
N LEU A 348 -0.31 16.96 9.46
CA LEU A 348 -1.30 17.93 8.99
C LEU A 348 -2.70 17.62 9.55
N ASN A 349 -3.05 16.33 9.65
CA ASN A 349 -4.31 15.83 10.23
C ASN A 349 -4.17 14.35 10.65
N GLY A 350 -5.15 13.83 11.38
CA GLY A 350 -5.17 12.43 11.82
C GLY A 350 -4.34 12.13 13.07
N SER A 351 -3.79 13.16 13.73
CA SER A 351 -3.06 13.02 15.00
C SER A 351 -3.94 12.46 16.14
N GLU A 352 -5.24 12.70 16.09
CA GLU A 352 -6.24 12.19 17.02
C GLU A 352 -6.39 10.66 16.99
N ASN A 353 -5.97 10.04 15.88
CA ASN A 353 -5.93 8.59 15.70
C ASN A 353 -4.72 7.95 16.38
N LEU A 354 -3.72 8.73 16.78
CA LEU A 354 -2.56 8.24 17.52
C LEU A 354 -2.96 7.88 18.95
N LYS A 355 -2.60 6.67 19.38
CA LYS A 355 -2.66 6.19 20.77
C LYS A 355 -1.25 5.78 21.18
N LEU A 356 -0.68 6.46 22.17
CA LEU A 356 0.71 6.20 22.59
C LEU A 356 0.88 4.83 23.27
N LYS A 357 -0.17 4.34 23.92
CA LYS A 357 -0.28 3.04 24.58
C LYS A 357 -1.73 2.55 24.43
N ALA A 358 -1.91 1.23 24.43
CA ALA A 358 -3.21 0.58 24.28
C ALA A 358 -4.05 0.62 25.57
#